data_AF-A0A1I0YJE1-F1
#
_entry.id   AF-A0A1I0YJE1-F1
#
_cell.length_a   1.000
_cell.length_b   1.000
_cell.length_c   1.000
_cell.angle_alpha   90.00
_cell.angle_beta   90.00
_cell.angle_gamma   90.00
#
_symmetry.space_group_name_H-M   'P 1'
#
loop_
_entity.id
_entity.type
_entity.pdbx_description
1 polymer ?
#
loop_
_entity_poly.entity_id
_entity_poly.type
_entity_poly.pdbx_seq_one_letter_code
_entity_poly.pdbx_strand_id
1 'polypeptide(L)'
;MIRTRAHESRAAIERLYITMRHLFTRGSYKPMGVSGESLVDALRVLSPEIYGLVTDHEKIELDGLLYVMERLPRGIEECRFVRLISREGYETSKLTAIVPSKRKRNCYRLDEQIMYVEMTRGRSDIYDILTHLTFLYIESNKIYNNSTDPKGKISTNWLMLEEFVQKEAAGEEFEKEAASAYLSHLIGRTYEETIEAVDKFEKSSNSNSLFSIVYHMGKLAQEEATKQLDREISFSTTLRERIGHHVYGEMWARRIKIALDEHDLLKRPIHIISANLHSVVNTIYGTQLLDLKSYEALENVVMDISVKAKSNKGEAIDKYALKHGFINLPDESGTNIGAQIIDTALLEKDELIPGVKLPKDKSKRPVFVVMDYAFGEQAYECFDELLKPYDKEGKSIPLDVVSTSIMGKAGILYGGKGDLMIPNAHVFEGTADNYPFRNELKKADFEGFGLGVYSGPMISVLGTSLQNKDILTYFMESSWKAVGLEMEGAHYQKAIQSASKIRKSIRSNVKVLYAYYASDNPLETGSTLASGALGMEGVRPTYLITYKILEKLFK
;
A
#
# COMPACT_ATOMS: atom_id res chain seq x y z
N MET A 1 1.96 36.28 10.84
CA MET A 1 1.14 35.15 10.36
C MET A 1 1.33 34.02 11.38
N ILE A 2 0.29 33.64 12.14
CA ILE A 2 0.39 32.60 13.17
C ILE A 2 0.60 31.26 12.44
N ARG A 3 1.68 30.53 12.74
CA ARG A 3 1.89 29.18 12.22
C ARG A 3 0.90 28.24 12.92
N THR A 4 0.05 27.57 12.14
CA THR A 4 -0.86 26.55 12.64
C THR A 4 -0.13 25.21 12.70
N ARG A 5 -0.60 24.28 13.54
CA ARG A 5 -0.07 22.92 13.62
C ARG A 5 -0.07 22.21 12.27
N ALA A 6 -1.12 22.40 11.45
CA ALA A 6 -1.17 21.89 10.08
C ALA A 6 -0.05 22.43 9.17
N HIS A 7 0.38 23.69 9.32
CA HIS A 7 1.53 24.21 8.57
C HIS A 7 2.85 23.56 9.00
N GLU A 8 3.01 23.29 10.30
CA GLU A 8 4.18 22.58 10.82
C GLU A 8 4.22 21.12 10.34
N SER A 9 3.08 20.43 10.37
CA SER A 9 2.92 19.06 9.85
C SER A 9 3.29 18.98 8.37
N ARG A 10 2.76 19.88 7.54
CA ARG A 10 3.09 19.93 6.09
C ARG A 10 4.58 20.16 5.85
N ALA A 11 5.19 21.10 6.57
CA ALA A 11 6.63 21.36 6.48
C ALA A 11 7.46 20.16 6.97
N ALA A 12 6.98 19.42 7.97
CA ALA A 12 7.63 18.21 8.46
C ALA A 12 7.59 17.07 7.44
N ILE A 13 6.44 16.85 6.77
CA ILE A 13 6.29 15.89 5.68
C ILE A 13 7.25 16.22 4.52
N GLU A 14 7.30 17.49 4.11
CA GLU A 14 8.23 17.94 3.07
C GLU A 14 9.70 17.69 3.46
N ARG A 15 10.08 18.04 4.70
CA ARG A 15 11.43 17.75 5.22
C ARG A 15 11.74 16.26 5.25
N LEU A 16 10.82 15.42 5.74
CA LEU A 16 10.99 13.96 5.73
C LEU A 16 11.29 13.46 4.31
N TYR A 17 10.48 13.87 3.33
CA TYR A 17 10.62 13.45 1.95
C TYR A 17 11.96 13.89 1.33
N ILE A 18 12.33 15.16 1.49
CA ILE A 18 13.60 15.70 0.98
C ILE A 18 14.79 14.97 1.62
N THR A 19 14.76 14.79 2.94
CA THR A 19 15.82 14.10 3.68
C THR A 19 15.93 12.65 3.24
N MET A 20 14.84 11.90 3.14
CA MET A 20 14.86 10.51 2.67
C MET A 20 15.43 10.39 1.26
N ARG A 21 15.06 11.30 0.35
CA ARG A 21 15.62 11.34 -1.01
C ARG A 21 17.11 11.63 -1.02
N HIS A 22 17.57 12.53 -0.15
CA HIS A 22 19.00 12.82 0.01
C HIS A 22 19.76 11.60 0.55
N LEU A 23 19.25 10.96 1.59
CA LEU A 23 19.83 9.75 2.19
C LEU A 23 19.92 8.60 1.19
N PHE A 24 18.86 8.40 0.41
CA PHE A 24 18.84 7.42 -0.67
C PHE A 24 19.96 7.68 -1.69
N THR A 25 20.13 8.94 -2.10
CA THR A 25 21.19 9.32 -3.06
C THR A 25 22.59 9.08 -2.47
N ARG A 26 22.78 9.41 -1.19
CA ARG A 26 24.03 9.21 -0.45
C ARG A 26 24.45 7.74 -0.37
N GLY A 27 23.50 6.81 -0.28
CA GLY A 27 23.75 5.37 -0.33
C GLY A 27 23.89 4.68 1.04
N SER A 28 24.20 5.40 2.12
CA SER A 28 24.04 4.89 3.48
C SER A 28 23.93 6.01 4.50
N TYR A 29 23.38 5.68 5.67
CA TYR A 29 23.33 6.57 6.82
C TYR A 29 23.18 5.83 8.15
N LYS A 30 23.61 6.51 9.21
CA LYS A 30 23.40 6.10 10.59
C LYS A 30 22.10 6.72 11.10
N PRO A 31 21.11 5.95 11.57
CA PRO A 31 19.82 6.48 11.96
C PRO A 31 19.86 7.49 13.12
N MET A 32 20.75 7.26 14.09
CA MET A 32 20.99 8.18 15.22
C MET A 32 22.18 9.13 14.98
N GLY A 33 22.74 9.14 13.76
CA GLY A 33 23.75 10.12 13.36
C GLY A 33 23.13 11.38 12.79
N VAL A 34 23.97 12.37 12.47
CA VAL A 34 23.58 13.71 11.97
C VAL A 34 22.53 13.65 10.85
N SER A 35 22.63 12.69 9.93
CA SER A 35 21.72 12.61 8.79
C SER A 35 20.39 11.92 9.10
N GLY A 36 20.34 11.05 10.11
CA GLY A 36 19.10 10.42 10.56
C GLY A 36 18.35 11.26 11.61
N GLU A 37 19.06 12.10 12.37
CA GLU A 37 18.46 13.04 13.33
C GLU A 37 17.42 13.95 12.68
N SER A 38 17.68 14.43 11.45
CA SER A 38 16.69 15.21 10.70
C SER A 38 15.39 14.44 10.40
N LEU A 39 15.44 13.12 10.24
CA LEU A 39 14.23 12.30 10.07
C LEU A 39 13.50 12.13 11.41
N VAL A 40 14.24 11.88 12.49
CA VAL A 40 13.69 11.76 13.84
C VAL A 40 12.96 13.03 14.25
N ASP A 41 13.59 14.19 14.07
CA ASP A 41 12.99 15.48 14.40
C ASP A 41 11.75 15.76 13.56
N ALA A 42 11.81 15.48 12.27
CA ALA A 42 10.66 15.71 11.40
C ALA A 42 9.50 14.76 11.74
N LEU A 43 9.77 13.50 12.09
CA LEU A 43 8.74 12.55 12.52
C LEU A 43 8.11 12.95 13.87
N ARG A 44 8.92 13.44 14.82
CA ARG A 44 8.44 13.97 16.11
C ARG A 44 7.59 15.23 15.95
N VAL A 45 8.03 16.18 15.11
CA VAL A 45 7.25 17.39 14.81
C VAL A 45 5.93 17.02 14.17
N LEU A 46 5.96 16.08 13.23
CA LEU A 46 4.77 15.58 12.55
C LEU A 46 3.82 14.87 13.51
N SER A 47 4.33 14.07 14.45
CA SER A 47 3.55 13.27 15.40
C SER A 47 2.39 12.53 14.70
N PRO A 48 2.66 11.61 13.75
CA PRO A 48 1.60 10.91 13.03
C PRO A 48 0.69 10.12 13.97
N GLU A 49 -0.57 9.96 13.56
CA GLU A 49 -1.59 9.26 14.37
C GLU A 49 -1.19 7.81 14.68
N ILE A 50 -0.56 7.11 13.72
CA ILE A 50 -0.09 5.72 13.90
C ILE A 50 1.06 5.64 14.92
N TYR A 51 1.80 6.74 15.11
CA TYR A 51 2.92 6.82 16.06
C TYR A 51 2.58 7.79 17.19
N GLY A 52 1.36 7.68 17.75
CA GLY A 52 0.77 8.68 18.65
C GLY A 52 1.65 9.09 19.83
N LEU A 53 2.44 8.17 20.38
CA LEU A 53 3.40 8.45 21.47
C LEU A 53 4.85 8.68 21.02
N VAL A 54 5.13 8.94 19.74
CA VAL A 54 6.50 9.16 19.24
C VAL A 54 7.23 10.33 19.93
N THR A 55 6.47 11.31 20.46
CA THR A 55 7.00 12.45 21.22
C THR A 55 7.10 12.20 22.72
N ASP A 56 6.51 11.12 23.25
CA ASP A 56 6.67 10.74 24.65
C ASP A 56 8.09 10.21 24.88
N HIS A 57 8.73 10.59 25.97
CA HIS A 57 10.12 10.22 26.25
C HIS A 57 10.25 8.87 26.98
N GLU A 58 9.20 8.42 27.66
CA GLU A 58 9.21 7.24 28.52
C GLU A 58 8.29 6.14 27.97
N LYS A 59 7.13 6.51 27.41
CA LYS A 59 6.12 5.55 26.94
C LYS A 59 6.41 5.07 25.53
N ILE A 60 6.41 3.75 25.37
CA ILE A 60 6.50 3.09 24.07
C ILE A 60 5.15 3.13 23.37
N GLU A 61 5.17 3.39 22.06
CA GLU A 61 4.00 3.32 21.19
C GLU A 61 3.74 1.89 20.73
N LEU A 62 2.90 1.15 21.46
CA LEU A 62 2.73 -0.29 21.29
C LEU A 62 1.89 -0.67 20.05
N ASP A 63 0.84 0.09 19.74
CA ASP A 63 0.00 -0.19 18.58
C ASP A 63 0.75 0.17 17.29
N GLY A 64 1.50 1.29 17.31
CA GLY A 64 2.42 1.65 16.23
C GLY A 64 3.55 0.63 16.06
N LEU A 65 4.11 0.10 17.16
CA LEU A 65 5.11 -0.97 17.10
C LEU A 65 4.55 -2.23 16.44
N LEU A 66 3.36 -2.70 16.84
CA LEU A 66 2.73 -3.86 16.21
C LEU A 66 2.48 -3.61 14.72
N TYR A 67 1.94 -2.44 14.35
CA TYR A 67 1.72 -2.04 12.96
C TYR A 67 2.99 -2.15 12.10
N VAL A 68 4.12 -1.70 12.66
CA VAL A 68 5.44 -1.73 12.03
C VAL A 68 5.97 -3.16 11.92
N MET A 69 5.88 -3.95 13.00
CA MET A 69 6.39 -5.32 13.03
C MET A 69 5.63 -6.27 12.11
N GLU A 70 4.37 -5.97 11.76
CA GLU A 70 3.64 -6.72 10.73
C GLU A 70 4.04 -6.37 9.27
N ARG A 71 4.76 -5.25 9.08
CA ARG A 71 5.18 -4.72 7.75
C ARG A 71 6.67 -4.83 7.49
N LEU A 72 7.47 -5.01 8.54
CA LEU A 72 8.89 -5.29 8.43
C LEU A 72 9.15 -6.81 8.50
N PRO A 73 10.29 -7.30 7.97
CA PRO A 73 10.62 -8.72 8.09
C PRO A 73 10.88 -9.09 9.55
N ARG A 74 10.42 -10.28 9.94
CA ARG A 74 10.68 -10.86 11.26
C ARG A 74 12.18 -10.90 11.55
N GLY A 75 12.59 -10.46 12.75
CA GLY A 75 13.99 -10.43 13.19
C GLY A 75 14.77 -9.20 12.73
N ILE A 76 14.13 -8.20 12.11
CA ILE A 76 14.79 -6.94 11.76
C ILE A 76 15.25 -6.15 12.98
N GLU A 77 14.53 -6.30 14.11
CA GLU A 77 14.81 -5.68 15.40
C GLU A 77 16.10 -6.18 16.05
N GLU A 78 16.60 -7.33 15.59
CA GLU A 78 17.87 -7.93 15.99
C GLU A 78 19.05 -7.43 15.12
N CYS A 79 18.76 -6.83 13.97
CA CYS A 79 19.76 -6.51 12.95
C CYS A 79 20.39 -5.13 13.17
N ARG A 80 21.73 -5.08 13.14
CA ARG A 80 22.49 -3.83 13.16
C ARG A 80 22.52 -3.15 11.78
N PHE A 81 22.49 -3.95 10.72
CA PHE A 81 22.59 -3.49 9.34
C PHE A 81 21.33 -3.86 8.57
N VAL A 82 20.64 -2.84 8.05
CA VAL A 82 19.52 -3.04 7.12
C VAL A 82 19.96 -2.55 5.75
N ARG A 83 20.00 -3.46 4.77
CA ARG A 83 20.36 -3.12 3.39
C ARG A 83 19.13 -3.19 2.49
N LEU A 84 18.75 -2.05 1.94
CA LEU A 84 17.72 -1.99 0.91
C LEU A 84 18.38 -2.31 -0.44
N ILE A 85 17.88 -3.35 -1.10
CA ILE A 85 18.45 -3.88 -2.33
C ILE A 85 17.40 -3.93 -3.45
N SER A 86 17.85 -4.10 -4.69
CA SER A 86 16.96 -4.46 -5.80
C SER A 86 16.88 -5.99 -5.93
N ARG A 87 16.16 -6.50 -6.93
CA ARG A 87 16.27 -7.91 -7.34
C ARG A 87 17.68 -8.17 -7.88
N GLU A 88 18.51 -8.76 -7.03
CA GLU A 88 19.95 -8.95 -7.24
C GLU A 88 20.35 -10.43 -7.25
N GLY A 89 19.39 -11.35 -7.48
CA GLY A 89 19.65 -12.78 -7.67
C GLY A 89 19.51 -13.62 -6.39
N TYR A 90 19.18 -13.02 -5.25
CA TYR A 90 18.99 -13.72 -3.98
C TYR A 90 17.84 -14.73 -4.01
N GLU A 91 16.89 -14.60 -4.93
CA GLU A 91 15.83 -15.58 -5.17
C GLU A 91 16.36 -16.94 -5.65
N THR A 92 17.58 -16.98 -6.20
CA THR A 92 18.25 -18.22 -6.64
C THR A 92 19.20 -18.80 -5.60
N SER A 93 19.37 -18.08 -4.47
CA SER A 93 20.24 -18.51 -3.38
C SER A 93 19.56 -19.59 -2.52
N LYS A 94 20.32 -20.18 -1.59
CA LYS A 94 19.78 -21.10 -0.57
C LYS A 94 19.12 -20.36 0.61
N LEU A 95 19.07 -19.03 0.59
CA LEU A 95 18.48 -18.24 1.67
C LEU A 95 16.96 -18.34 1.62
N THR A 96 16.35 -18.58 2.77
CA THR A 96 14.89 -18.57 2.89
C THR A 96 14.37 -17.13 2.87
N ALA A 97 13.45 -16.84 1.96
CA ALA A 97 12.80 -15.53 1.92
C ALA A 97 11.86 -15.34 3.12
N ILE A 98 12.03 -14.23 3.83
CA ILE A 98 11.14 -13.74 4.89
C ILE A 98 10.21 -12.73 4.24
N VAL A 99 8.90 -12.97 4.28
CA VAL A 99 7.90 -12.10 3.64
C VAL A 99 6.95 -11.54 4.70
N PRO A 100 6.92 -10.21 4.93
CA PRO A 100 6.01 -9.62 5.91
C PRO A 100 4.54 -9.84 5.56
N SER A 101 3.71 -10.09 6.59
CA SER A 101 2.30 -10.46 6.41
C SER A 101 1.42 -9.33 5.83
N LYS A 102 1.71 -8.07 6.20
CA LYS A 102 0.96 -6.89 5.74
C LYS A 102 1.68 -6.10 4.64
N ARG A 103 2.92 -6.46 4.31
CA ARG A 103 3.72 -5.81 3.26
C ARG A 103 4.57 -6.82 2.50
N LYS A 104 4.00 -7.40 1.43
CA LYS A 104 4.65 -8.47 0.66
C LYS A 104 5.88 -7.96 -0.10
N ARG A 105 7.07 -8.27 0.40
CA ARG A 105 8.35 -8.11 -0.28
C ARG A 105 9.29 -9.20 0.22
N ASN A 106 10.22 -9.61 -0.63
CA ASN A 106 11.23 -10.59 -0.21
C ASN A 106 12.26 -9.90 0.68
N CYS A 107 12.54 -10.51 1.81
CA CYS A 107 13.64 -10.12 2.68
C CYS A 107 14.52 -11.33 2.94
N TYR A 108 15.81 -11.11 3.14
CA TYR A 108 16.77 -12.18 3.35
C TYR A 108 17.64 -11.85 4.55
N ARG A 109 17.64 -12.72 5.54
CA ARG A 109 18.54 -12.60 6.69
C ARG A 109 19.84 -13.32 6.34
N LEU A 110 20.95 -12.59 6.31
CA LEU A 110 22.26 -13.19 5.99
C LEU A 110 22.91 -13.82 7.22
N ASP A 111 22.78 -13.16 8.35
CA ASP A 111 23.30 -13.57 9.65
C ASP A 111 22.50 -12.87 10.77
N GLU A 112 22.99 -12.94 12.00
CA GLU A 112 22.35 -12.33 13.16
C GLU A 112 22.25 -10.79 13.05
N GLN A 113 23.15 -10.14 12.30
CA GLN A 113 23.29 -8.68 12.25
C GLN A 113 22.72 -8.04 10.98
N ILE A 114 22.55 -8.79 9.89
CA ILE A 114 22.28 -8.22 8.56
C ILE A 114 20.93 -8.69 8.00
N MET A 115 20.05 -7.73 7.73
CA MET A 115 18.80 -7.91 7.00
C MET A 115 18.86 -7.25 5.63
N TYR A 116 18.57 -8.01 4.57
CA TYR A 116 18.33 -7.48 3.23
C TYR A 116 16.84 -7.34 2.99
N VAL A 117 16.44 -6.21 2.42
CA VAL A 117 15.04 -5.93 2.07
C VAL A 117 14.98 -5.55 0.61
N GLU A 118 14.25 -6.35 -0.18
CA GLU A 118 14.11 -6.13 -1.61
C GLU A 118 13.06 -5.06 -1.91
N MET A 119 13.46 -4.06 -2.70
CA MET A 119 12.65 -2.89 -3.05
C MET A 119 12.39 -2.87 -4.56
N THR A 120 11.15 -3.16 -4.95
CA THR A 120 10.72 -3.23 -6.37
C THR A 120 9.54 -2.30 -6.70
N ARG A 121 8.96 -1.62 -5.70
CA ARG A 121 7.68 -0.89 -5.80
C ARG A 121 7.85 0.64 -5.82
N GLY A 122 8.89 1.13 -6.48
CA GLY A 122 9.18 2.57 -6.60
C GLY A 122 9.63 3.22 -5.29
N ARG A 123 9.73 4.56 -5.28
CA ARG A 123 10.30 5.29 -4.12
C ARG A 123 9.35 5.35 -2.92
N SER A 124 8.03 5.33 -3.14
CA SER A 124 7.04 5.32 -2.06
C SER A 124 7.27 4.15 -1.09
N ASP A 125 7.65 2.97 -1.59
CA ASP A 125 7.96 1.82 -0.73
C ASP A 125 9.24 2.04 0.09
N ILE A 126 10.24 2.74 -0.47
CA ILE A 126 11.46 3.14 0.25
C ILE A 126 11.12 4.12 1.36
N TYR A 127 10.33 5.15 1.06
CA TYR A 127 9.95 6.15 2.07
C TYR A 127 9.12 5.55 3.20
N ASP A 128 8.24 4.59 2.88
CA ASP A 128 7.48 3.83 3.86
C ASP A 128 8.39 3.05 4.82
N ILE A 129 9.34 2.25 4.32
CA ILE A 129 10.27 1.51 5.19
C ILE A 129 11.19 2.43 5.99
N LEU A 130 11.69 3.53 5.40
CA LEU A 130 12.54 4.47 6.14
C LEU A 130 11.76 5.16 7.28
N THR A 131 10.47 5.43 7.10
CA THR A 131 9.59 5.94 8.16
C THR A 131 9.47 4.93 9.29
N HIS A 132 9.17 3.67 8.96
CA HIS A 132 9.06 2.57 9.93
C HIS A 132 10.36 2.34 10.72
N LEU A 133 11.50 2.34 10.03
CA LEU A 133 12.80 2.18 10.68
C LEU A 133 13.10 3.38 11.58
N THR A 134 12.85 4.61 11.12
CA THR A 134 13.01 5.82 11.94
C THR A 134 12.19 5.72 13.23
N PHE A 135 10.94 5.28 13.15
CA PHE A 135 10.11 4.99 14.32
C PHE A 135 10.75 3.95 15.25
N LEU A 136 11.20 2.79 14.74
CA LEU A 136 11.87 1.78 15.56
C LEU A 136 13.10 2.33 16.29
N TYR A 137 13.90 3.18 15.65
CA TYR A 137 15.07 3.77 16.31
C TYR A 137 14.70 4.76 17.40
N ILE A 138 13.59 5.50 17.25
CA ILE A 138 13.06 6.35 18.31
C ILE A 138 12.66 5.49 19.51
N GLU A 139 11.85 4.46 19.29
CA GLU A 139 11.38 3.57 20.37
C GLU A 139 12.53 2.79 21.02
N SER A 140 13.52 2.35 20.24
CA SER A 140 14.73 1.67 20.72
C SER A 140 15.53 2.55 21.70
N ASN A 141 15.63 3.86 21.46
CA ASN A 141 16.27 4.77 22.40
C ASN A 141 15.46 5.00 23.67
N LYS A 142 14.12 5.04 23.59
CA LYS A 142 13.26 5.11 24.79
C LYS A 142 13.49 3.87 25.68
N ILE A 143 13.50 2.69 25.08
CA ILE A 143 13.78 1.43 25.79
C ILE A 143 15.16 1.52 26.46
N TYR A 144 16.20 1.94 25.75
CA TYR A 144 17.53 2.11 26.32
C TYR A 144 17.52 3.06 27.53
N ASN A 145 16.89 4.24 27.39
CA ASN A 145 16.79 5.21 28.48
C ASN A 145 16.08 4.62 29.72
N ASN A 146 14.97 3.89 29.51
CA ASN A 146 14.23 3.22 30.57
C ASN A 146 14.99 2.03 31.20
N SER A 147 16.00 1.52 30.51
CA SER A 147 16.80 0.36 30.93
C SER A 147 17.98 0.74 31.81
N THR A 148 18.27 2.03 31.94
CA THR A 148 19.40 2.54 32.73
C THR A 148 18.96 3.56 33.77
N ASP A 149 19.65 3.61 34.90
CA ASP A 149 19.50 4.72 35.84
C ASP A 149 20.19 6.01 35.32
N PRO A 150 20.00 7.18 35.96
CA PRO A 150 20.68 8.42 35.56
C PRO A 150 22.21 8.38 35.62
N LYS A 151 22.80 7.33 36.22
CA LYS A 151 24.26 7.10 36.27
C LYS A 151 24.72 6.10 35.20
N GLY A 152 23.82 5.64 34.33
CA GLY A 152 24.09 4.67 33.26
C GLY A 152 24.15 3.22 33.75
N LYS A 153 23.74 2.92 34.99
CA LYS A 153 23.71 1.55 35.50
C LYS A 153 22.47 0.82 34.97
N ILE A 154 22.68 -0.38 34.45
CA ILE A 154 21.61 -1.26 33.98
C ILE A 154 20.64 -1.58 35.12
N SER A 155 19.34 -1.45 34.85
CA SER A 155 18.28 -1.72 35.82
C SER A 155 18.08 -3.23 36.03
N THR A 156 17.55 -3.60 37.20
CA THR A 156 17.17 -5.00 37.47
C THR A 156 16.12 -5.49 36.46
N ASN A 157 15.19 -4.62 36.06
CA ASN A 157 14.14 -4.96 35.10
C ASN A 157 14.73 -5.38 33.75
N TRP A 158 15.81 -4.73 33.30
CA TRP A 158 16.52 -5.10 32.08
C TRP A 158 17.17 -6.47 32.18
N LEU A 159 17.86 -6.75 33.29
CA LEU A 159 18.51 -8.05 33.52
C LEU A 159 17.49 -9.20 33.55
N MET A 160 16.32 -8.96 34.15
CA MET A 160 15.23 -9.95 34.17
C MET A 160 14.67 -10.18 32.77
N LEU A 161 14.45 -9.10 31.98
CA LEU A 161 14.01 -9.24 30.59
C LEU A 161 15.01 -10.08 29.76
N GLU A 162 16.32 -9.83 29.92
CA GLU A 162 17.36 -10.62 29.26
C GLU A 162 17.28 -12.10 29.62
N GLU A 163 17.10 -12.43 30.90
CA GLU A 163 16.91 -13.81 31.35
C GLU A 163 15.66 -14.46 30.74
N PHE A 164 14.54 -13.75 30.70
CA PHE A 164 13.30 -14.28 30.10
C PHE A 164 13.43 -14.52 28.60
N VAL A 165 14.08 -13.62 27.86
CA VAL A 165 14.29 -13.81 26.41
C VAL A 165 15.24 -14.98 26.14
N GLN A 166 16.22 -15.22 27.01
CA GLN A 166 17.07 -16.42 26.92
C GLN A 166 16.27 -17.71 27.16
N LYS A 167 15.40 -17.72 28.18
CA LYS A 167 14.49 -18.86 28.44
C LYS A 167 13.53 -19.11 27.29
N GLU A 168 12.92 -18.05 26.75
CA GLU A 168 12.03 -18.11 25.60
C GLU A 168 12.74 -18.73 24.37
N ALA A 169 13.96 -18.28 24.09
CA ALA A 169 14.78 -18.81 22.98
C ALA A 169 15.18 -20.28 23.20
N ALA A 170 15.38 -20.71 24.45
CA ALA A 170 15.66 -22.10 24.82
C ALA A 170 14.41 -23.00 24.81
N GLY A 171 13.21 -22.43 24.68
CA GLY A 171 11.94 -23.15 24.80
C GLY A 171 11.60 -23.55 26.23
N GLU A 172 12.18 -22.86 27.23
CA GLU A 172 11.90 -23.08 28.64
C GLU A 172 10.63 -22.33 29.08
N GLU A 173 9.87 -22.93 30.00
CA GLU A 173 8.72 -22.26 30.60
C GLU A 173 9.16 -21.12 31.53
N PHE A 174 8.47 -19.98 31.44
CA PHE A 174 8.64 -18.86 32.35
C PHE A 174 7.29 -18.23 32.69
N GLU A 175 7.22 -17.56 33.84
CA GLU A 175 5.99 -16.92 34.31
C GLU A 175 5.76 -15.61 33.55
N LYS A 176 4.86 -15.66 32.55
CA LYS A 176 4.54 -14.51 31.69
C LYS A 176 4.05 -13.28 32.45
N GLU A 177 3.33 -13.48 33.55
CA GLU A 177 2.84 -12.40 34.42
C GLU A 177 4.01 -11.66 35.07
N ALA A 178 4.97 -12.39 35.65
CA ALA A 178 6.19 -11.81 36.19
C ALA A 178 7.01 -11.10 35.11
N ALA A 179 7.21 -11.73 33.94
CA ALA A 179 7.92 -11.11 32.82
C ALA A 179 7.25 -9.81 32.35
N SER A 180 5.92 -9.78 32.30
CA SER A 180 5.14 -8.59 31.93
C SER A 180 5.24 -7.48 32.97
N ALA A 181 5.36 -7.81 34.26
CA ALA A 181 5.59 -6.83 35.31
C ALA A 181 6.97 -6.15 35.20
N TYR A 182 8.01 -6.89 34.82
CA TYR A 182 9.32 -6.31 34.54
C TYR A 182 9.32 -5.49 33.24
N LEU A 183 8.68 -6.01 32.20
CA LEU A 183 8.57 -5.35 30.90
C LEU A 183 7.84 -4.00 31.01
N SER A 184 6.76 -3.90 31.79
CA SER A 184 5.92 -2.70 31.93
C SER A 184 6.74 -1.44 32.28
N HIS A 185 7.74 -1.60 33.15
CA HIS A 185 8.67 -0.55 33.52
C HIS A 185 9.57 -0.12 32.36
N LEU A 186 10.07 -1.07 31.57
CA LEU A 186 10.97 -0.80 30.44
C LEU A 186 10.25 -0.12 29.27
N ILE A 187 8.94 -0.37 29.13
CA ILE A 187 8.12 0.23 28.07
C ILE A 187 7.30 1.44 28.53
N GLY A 188 7.40 1.83 29.81
CA GLY A 188 6.67 2.98 30.38
C GLY A 188 5.15 2.80 30.40
N ARG A 189 4.65 1.57 30.47
CA ARG A 189 3.21 1.26 30.43
C ARG A 189 2.75 0.64 31.73
N THR A 190 1.45 0.66 31.96
CA THR A 190 0.85 -0.09 33.07
C THR A 190 0.95 -1.59 32.82
N TYR A 191 0.85 -2.38 33.89
CA TYR A 191 0.83 -3.84 33.78
C TYR A 191 -0.32 -4.33 32.88
N GLU A 192 -1.51 -3.74 33.02
CA GLU A 192 -2.69 -4.09 32.22
C GLU A 192 -2.46 -3.84 30.72
N GLU A 193 -1.96 -2.64 30.35
CA GLU A 193 -1.60 -2.33 28.96
C GLU A 193 -0.53 -3.28 28.41
N THR A 194 0.42 -3.68 29.26
CA THR A 194 1.53 -4.57 28.87
C THR A 194 1.02 -5.97 28.55
N ILE A 195 0.15 -6.54 29.39
CA ILE A 195 -0.45 -7.86 29.15
C ILE A 195 -1.28 -7.84 27.87
N GLU A 196 -2.11 -6.82 27.67
CA GLU A 196 -2.89 -6.68 26.45
C GLU A 196 -1.99 -6.64 25.20
N ALA A 197 -0.87 -5.92 25.28
CA ALA A 197 0.09 -5.86 24.19
C ALA A 197 0.80 -7.19 23.96
N VAL A 198 1.27 -7.88 25.00
CA VAL A 198 1.85 -9.23 24.88
C VAL A 198 0.89 -10.16 24.13
N ASP A 199 -0.38 -10.19 24.53
CA ASP A 199 -1.42 -10.99 23.87
C ASP A 199 -1.64 -10.61 22.40
N LYS A 200 -1.59 -9.31 22.07
CA LYS A 200 -1.70 -8.84 20.68
C LYS A 200 -0.51 -9.29 19.84
N PHE A 201 0.71 -9.19 20.36
CA PHE A 201 1.93 -9.60 19.67
C PHE A 201 1.99 -11.12 19.47
N GLU A 202 1.56 -11.92 20.44
CA GLU A 202 1.48 -13.39 20.33
C GLU A 202 0.51 -13.86 19.24
N LYS A 203 -0.55 -13.09 18.97
CA LYS A 203 -1.51 -13.39 17.89
C LYS A 203 -0.96 -13.05 16.50
N SER A 204 0.13 -12.29 16.40
CA SER A 204 0.72 -11.94 15.11
C SER A 204 1.51 -13.11 14.53
N SER A 205 1.22 -13.48 13.28
CA SER A 205 1.94 -14.54 12.57
C SER A 205 3.31 -14.12 12.04
N ASN A 206 3.63 -12.82 12.05
CA ASN A 206 4.87 -12.26 11.50
C ASN A 206 5.85 -11.78 12.58
N SER A 207 5.34 -11.40 13.74
CA SER A 207 6.14 -10.76 14.80
C SER A 207 6.84 -11.79 15.70
N ASN A 208 8.00 -11.42 16.25
CA ASN A 208 8.51 -12.05 17.46
C ASN A 208 7.68 -11.61 18.69
N SER A 209 7.91 -12.24 19.83
CA SER A 209 7.29 -11.85 21.11
C SER A 209 7.63 -10.40 21.45
N LEU A 210 6.74 -9.72 22.18
CA LEU A 210 7.02 -8.35 22.64
C LEU A 210 8.28 -8.30 23.52
N PHE A 211 8.53 -9.35 24.33
CA PHE A 211 9.73 -9.47 25.15
C PHE A 211 11.01 -9.46 24.31
N SER A 212 11.07 -10.33 23.30
CA SER A 212 12.21 -10.43 22.39
C SER A 212 12.44 -9.12 21.65
N ILE A 213 11.37 -8.51 21.14
CA ILE A 213 11.47 -7.24 20.40
C ILE A 213 12.05 -6.13 21.27
N VAL A 214 11.50 -5.93 22.46
CA VAL A 214 11.96 -4.87 23.37
C VAL A 214 13.41 -5.10 23.79
N TYR A 215 13.78 -6.35 24.10
CA TYR A 215 15.15 -6.68 24.46
C TYR A 215 16.14 -6.37 23.32
N HIS A 216 15.88 -6.85 22.09
CA HIS A 216 16.82 -6.66 21.00
C HIS A 216 16.93 -5.18 20.58
N MET A 217 15.81 -4.46 20.54
CA MET A 217 15.81 -3.03 20.27
C MET A 217 16.61 -2.25 21.32
N GLY A 218 16.37 -2.50 22.62
CA GLY A 218 17.10 -1.80 23.69
C GLY A 218 18.59 -2.18 23.72
N LYS A 219 18.93 -3.44 23.49
CA LYS A 219 20.31 -3.94 23.44
C LYS A 219 21.11 -3.23 22.35
N LEU A 220 20.55 -3.13 21.14
CA LEU A 220 21.25 -2.45 20.04
C LEU A 220 21.47 -0.95 20.35
N ALA A 221 20.48 -0.24 20.89
CA ALA A 221 20.65 1.16 21.30
C ALA A 221 21.69 1.32 22.43
N GLN A 222 21.71 0.41 23.39
CA GLN A 222 22.73 0.41 24.44
C GLN A 222 24.13 0.24 23.86
N GLU A 223 24.32 -0.67 22.91
CA GLU A 223 25.62 -0.91 22.27
C GLU A 223 26.06 0.27 21.39
N GLU A 224 25.13 0.97 20.74
CA GLU A 224 25.43 2.24 20.06
C GLU A 224 25.97 3.27 21.06
N ALA A 225 25.25 3.49 22.17
CA ALA A 225 25.60 4.51 23.16
C ALA A 225 26.90 4.20 23.91
N THR A 226 27.15 2.93 24.23
CA THR A 226 28.25 2.53 25.13
C THR A 226 29.48 1.99 24.39
N LYS A 227 29.29 1.32 23.25
CA LYS A 227 30.37 0.66 22.50
C LYS A 227 30.65 1.33 21.14
N GLN A 228 29.89 2.35 20.76
CA GLN A 228 29.99 3.01 19.45
C GLN A 228 29.79 2.05 18.27
N LEU A 229 29.02 0.99 18.49
CA LEU A 229 28.65 0.06 17.43
C LEU A 229 27.40 0.59 16.74
N ASP A 230 27.56 1.50 15.79
CA ASP A 230 26.41 2.15 15.14
C ASP A 230 25.57 1.18 14.29
N ARG A 231 24.25 1.34 14.32
CA ARG A 231 23.36 0.77 13.30
C ARG A 231 23.47 1.57 12.01
N GLU A 232 23.27 0.88 10.89
CA GLU A 232 23.36 1.50 9.57
C GLU A 232 22.26 1.00 8.65
N ILE A 233 21.67 1.94 7.92
CA ILE A 233 20.84 1.66 6.75
C ILE A 233 21.64 1.99 5.50
N SER A 234 21.67 1.05 4.56
CA SER A 234 22.35 1.24 3.27
C SER A 234 21.44 0.89 2.10
N PHE A 235 21.76 1.43 0.93
CA PHE A 235 21.08 1.22 -0.33
C PHE A 235 22.09 0.67 -1.32
N SER A 236 21.80 -0.46 -1.95
CA SER A 236 22.70 -1.02 -2.97
C SER A 236 22.86 -0.05 -4.14
N THR A 237 24.03 -0.11 -4.80
CA THR A 237 24.26 0.68 -6.02
C THR A 237 23.25 0.32 -7.10
N THR A 238 22.94 -0.97 -7.26
CA THR A 238 21.91 -1.46 -8.18
C THR A 238 20.54 -0.86 -7.89
N LEU A 239 20.12 -0.77 -6.62
CA LEU A 239 18.85 -0.13 -6.26
C LEU A 239 18.85 1.35 -6.64
N ARG A 240 19.94 2.07 -6.36
CA ARG A 240 20.08 3.50 -6.68
C ARG A 240 20.06 3.78 -8.18
N GLU A 241 20.64 2.90 -8.98
CA GLU A 241 20.65 2.99 -10.44
C GLU A 241 19.34 2.56 -11.10
N ARG A 242 18.55 1.67 -10.47
CA ARG A 242 17.29 1.18 -11.04
C ARG A 242 16.06 1.98 -10.62
N ILE A 243 16.05 2.54 -9.40
CA ILE A 243 14.87 3.27 -8.90
C ILE A 243 14.58 4.48 -9.79
N GLY A 244 13.32 4.67 -10.18
CA GLY A 244 12.92 5.78 -11.04
C GLY A 244 13.32 5.66 -12.52
N HIS A 245 13.98 4.56 -12.92
CA HIS A 245 14.17 4.19 -14.33
C HIS A 245 13.09 3.25 -14.85
N HIS A 246 12.04 3.00 -14.05
CA HIS A 246 10.89 2.18 -14.39
C HIS A 246 11.21 0.74 -14.83
N VAL A 247 12.39 0.19 -14.49
CA VAL A 247 12.85 -1.12 -15.00
C VAL A 247 11.80 -2.22 -14.82
N TYR A 248 11.19 -2.31 -13.63
CA TYR A 248 10.15 -3.29 -13.36
C TYR A 248 8.80 -2.95 -14.03
N GLY A 249 8.43 -1.67 -14.08
CA GLY A 249 7.24 -1.19 -14.78
C GLY A 249 7.31 -1.43 -16.29
N GLU A 250 8.50 -1.32 -16.89
CA GLU A 250 8.74 -1.58 -18.31
C GLU A 250 8.57 -3.06 -18.62
N MET A 251 9.20 -3.93 -17.83
CA MET A 251 9.04 -5.39 -17.96
C MET A 251 7.57 -5.80 -17.83
N TRP A 252 6.88 -5.25 -16.85
CA TRP A 252 5.45 -5.46 -16.61
C TRP A 252 4.59 -5.04 -17.81
N ALA A 253 4.74 -3.79 -18.26
CA ALA A 253 4.01 -3.23 -19.38
C ALA A 253 4.29 -3.97 -20.70
N ARG A 254 5.55 -4.34 -20.93
CA ARG A 254 5.96 -5.10 -22.12
C ARG A 254 5.27 -6.46 -22.17
N ARG A 255 5.14 -7.16 -21.04
CA ARG A 255 4.44 -8.45 -21.00
C ARG A 255 2.97 -8.33 -21.39
N ILE A 256 2.29 -7.29 -20.94
CA ILE A 256 0.91 -7.00 -21.34
C ILE A 256 0.82 -6.71 -22.84
N LYS A 257 1.73 -5.89 -23.38
CA LYS A 257 1.75 -5.56 -24.81
C LYS A 257 2.04 -6.77 -25.70
N ILE A 258 2.96 -7.65 -25.28
CA ILE A 258 3.24 -8.92 -25.94
C ILE A 258 1.98 -9.79 -25.94
N ALA A 259 1.30 -9.95 -24.79
CA ALA A 259 0.08 -10.75 -24.73
C ALA A 259 -1.05 -10.18 -25.61
N LEU A 260 -1.19 -8.85 -25.69
CA LEU A 260 -2.13 -8.19 -26.60
C LEU A 260 -1.78 -8.46 -28.08
N ASP A 261 -0.51 -8.48 -28.42
CA ASP A 261 0.00 -8.75 -29.78
C ASP A 261 -0.21 -10.22 -30.18
N GLU A 262 0.17 -11.15 -29.32
CA GLU A 262 0.02 -12.61 -29.53
C GLU A 262 -1.44 -13.04 -29.75
N HIS A 263 -2.40 -12.27 -29.25
CA HIS A 263 -3.83 -12.52 -29.39
C HIS A 263 -4.53 -11.56 -30.38
N ASP A 264 -3.76 -10.80 -31.19
CA ASP A 264 -4.29 -9.87 -32.20
C ASP A 264 -5.23 -8.77 -31.64
N LEU A 265 -5.00 -8.34 -30.41
CA LEU A 265 -5.86 -7.41 -29.67
C LEU A 265 -5.43 -5.93 -29.78
N LEU A 266 -4.21 -5.65 -30.24
CA LEU A 266 -3.61 -4.29 -30.24
C LEU A 266 -4.44 -3.22 -30.96
N LYS A 267 -5.20 -3.60 -32.00
CA LYS A 267 -5.97 -2.66 -32.85
C LYS A 267 -7.38 -2.38 -32.32
N ARG A 268 -7.80 -3.06 -31.25
CA ARG A 268 -9.16 -2.96 -30.71
C ARG A 268 -9.24 -1.87 -29.63
N PRO A 269 -10.43 -1.32 -29.36
CA PRO A 269 -10.62 -0.35 -28.28
C PRO A 269 -10.19 -0.93 -26.92
N ILE A 270 -9.15 -0.37 -26.30
CA ILE A 270 -8.63 -0.83 -25.01
C ILE A 270 -9.20 0.04 -23.88
N HIS A 271 -9.72 -0.62 -22.86
CA HIS A 271 -10.13 0.01 -21.60
C HIS A 271 -9.24 -0.55 -20.49
N ILE A 272 -8.46 0.32 -19.85
CA ILE A 272 -7.58 -0.07 -18.75
C ILE A 272 -8.34 0.09 -17.43
N ILE A 273 -8.32 -0.92 -16.56
CA ILE A 273 -9.01 -0.92 -15.27
C ILE A 273 -8.02 -1.31 -14.17
N SER A 274 -7.62 -0.36 -13.31
CA SER A 274 -6.96 -0.64 -12.04
C SER A 274 -8.03 -0.96 -11.00
N ALA A 275 -8.15 -2.23 -10.61
CA ALA A 275 -9.22 -2.71 -9.73
C ALA A 275 -8.82 -4.02 -9.04
N ASN A 276 -9.65 -4.44 -8.08
CA ASN A 276 -9.58 -5.82 -7.60
C ASN A 276 -9.81 -6.78 -8.78
N LEU A 277 -8.84 -7.65 -9.05
CA LEU A 277 -8.86 -8.54 -10.21
C LEU A 277 -10.12 -9.44 -10.23
N HIS A 278 -10.52 -9.97 -9.08
CA HIS A 278 -11.69 -10.85 -8.98
C HIS A 278 -13.00 -10.10 -9.22
N SER A 279 -13.10 -8.82 -8.82
CA SER A 279 -14.36 -8.09 -8.98
C SER A 279 -14.73 -7.92 -10.46
N VAL A 280 -13.76 -7.67 -11.33
CA VAL A 280 -14.00 -7.53 -12.77
C VAL A 280 -14.36 -8.87 -13.41
N VAL A 281 -13.59 -9.93 -13.11
CA VAL A 281 -13.86 -11.29 -13.62
C VAL A 281 -15.23 -11.77 -13.19
N ASN A 282 -15.55 -11.69 -11.91
CA ASN A 282 -16.83 -12.17 -11.37
C ASN A 282 -18.01 -11.35 -11.89
N THR A 283 -17.86 -10.05 -12.08
CA THR A 283 -18.92 -9.20 -12.64
C THR A 283 -19.21 -9.57 -14.10
N ILE A 284 -18.18 -9.66 -14.93
CA ILE A 284 -18.36 -9.98 -16.36
C ILE A 284 -18.81 -11.43 -16.51
N TYR A 285 -18.01 -12.39 -16.07
CA TYR A 285 -18.27 -13.80 -16.35
C TYR A 285 -19.39 -14.40 -15.49
N GLY A 286 -19.67 -13.84 -14.31
CA GLY A 286 -20.87 -14.19 -13.54
C GLY A 286 -22.15 -13.88 -14.31
N THR A 287 -22.23 -12.73 -14.98
CA THR A 287 -23.40 -12.37 -15.81
C THR A 287 -23.48 -13.20 -17.10
N GLN A 288 -22.33 -13.56 -17.68
CA GLN A 288 -22.27 -14.50 -18.82
C GLN A 288 -22.80 -15.89 -18.43
N LEU A 289 -22.27 -16.48 -17.35
CA LEU A 289 -22.54 -17.86 -16.99
C LEU A 289 -23.90 -18.05 -16.30
N LEU A 290 -24.27 -17.17 -15.35
CA LEU A 290 -25.39 -17.39 -14.43
C LEU A 290 -26.67 -16.63 -14.82
N ASP A 291 -26.66 -15.94 -15.96
CA ASP A 291 -27.79 -15.16 -16.49
C ASP A 291 -28.40 -14.13 -15.52
N LEU A 292 -27.52 -13.50 -14.75
CA LEU A 292 -27.87 -12.48 -13.76
C LEU A 292 -28.49 -11.27 -14.47
N LYS A 293 -29.67 -10.81 -14.00
CA LYS A 293 -30.45 -9.73 -14.64
C LYS A 293 -30.33 -8.37 -13.97
N SER A 294 -29.68 -8.28 -12.81
CA SER A 294 -29.52 -7.03 -12.06
C SER A 294 -28.25 -7.04 -11.21
N TYR A 295 -27.90 -5.88 -10.66
CA TYR A 295 -26.80 -5.76 -9.72
C TYR A 295 -27.06 -6.57 -8.43
N GLU A 296 -28.29 -6.59 -7.93
CA GLU A 296 -28.67 -7.33 -6.71
C GLU A 296 -28.46 -8.84 -6.88
N ALA A 297 -28.76 -9.38 -8.07
CA ALA A 297 -28.49 -10.78 -8.39
C ALA A 297 -26.97 -11.08 -8.38
N LEU A 298 -26.16 -10.17 -8.92
CA LEU A 298 -24.70 -10.26 -8.86
C LEU A 298 -24.18 -10.16 -7.43
N GLU A 299 -24.70 -9.21 -6.65
CA GLU A 299 -24.34 -8.99 -5.25
C GLU A 299 -24.51 -10.27 -4.43
N ASN A 300 -25.64 -10.96 -4.57
CA ASN A 300 -25.89 -12.23 -3.87
C ASN A 300 -24.84 -13.29 -4.23
N VAL A 301 -24.49 -13.44 -5.51
CA VAL A 301 -23.49 -14.43 -5.96
C VAL A 301 -22.11 -14.11 -5.40
N VAL A 302 -21.69 -12.85 -5.41
CA VAL A 302 -20.34 -12.46 -4.97
C VAL A 302 -20.21 -12.48 -3.45
N MET A 303 -21.31 -12.26 -2.72
CA MET A 303 -21.37 -12.46 -1.28
C MET A 303 -21.18 -13.95 -0.94
N ASP A 304 -21.88 -14.85 -1.62
CA ASP A 304 -21.69 -16.31 -1.48
C ASP A 304 -20.24 -16.74 -1.74
N ILE A 305 -19.59 -16.17 -2.76
CA ILE A 305 -18.16 -16.40 -3.06
C ILE A 305 -17.27 -15.89 -1.92
N SER A 306 -17.53 -14.69 -1.42
CA SER A 306 -16.70 -14.05 -0.40
C SER A 306 -16.74 -14.78 0.94
N VAL A 307 -17.90 -15.36 1.32
CA VAL A 307 -18.05 -16.16 2.54
C VAL A 307 -17.71 -17.65 2.36
N LYS A 308 -17.25 -18.06 1.17
CA LYS A 308 -17.00 -19.47 0.81
C LYS A 308 -18.21 -20.37 1.08
N ALA A 309 -19.42 -19.89 0.77
CA ALA A 309 -20.64 -20.68 0.91
C ALA A 309 -20.53 -22.00 0.14
N LYS A 310 -21.20 -23.06 0.60
CA LYS A 310 -21.19 -24.37 -0.11
C LYS A 310 -21.72 -24.27 -1.55
N SER A 311 -22.58 -23.30 -1.82
CA SER A 311 -23.17 -22.99 -3.12
C SER A 311 -22.32 -22.11 -4.03
N ASN A 312 -21.17 -21.61 -3.56
CA ASN A 312 -20.44 -20.56 -4.25
C ASN A 312 -20.02 -20.99 -5.67
N LYS A 313 -20.07 -20.02 -6.60
CA LYS A 313 -19.85 -20.25 -8.04
C LYS A 313 -18.48 -19.78 -8.54
N GLY A 314 -17.56 -19.41 -7.66
CA GLY A 314 -16.28 -18.80 -8.04
C GLY A 314 -15.47 -19.67 -9.00
N GLU A 315 -15.24 -20.94 -8.65
CA GLU A 315 -14.48 -21.86 -9.49
C GLU A 315 -15.16 -22.12 -10.86
N ALA A 316 -16.50 -22.15 -10.88
CA ALA A 316 -17.25 -22.30 -12.12
C ALA A 316 -17.10 -21.07 -13.03
N ILE A 317 -17.10 -19.87 -12.45
CA ILE A 317 -16.85 -18.60 -13.16
C ILE A 317 -15.43 -18.59 -13.71
N ASP A 318 -14.41 -18.94 -12.92
CA ASP A 318 -13.00 -18.95 -13.37
C ASP A 318 -12.79 -19.94 -14.53
N LYS A 319 -13.32 -21.17 -14.41
CA LYS A 319 -13.27 -22.19 -15.47
C LYS A 319 -14.00 -21.75 -16.73
N TYR A 320 -15.12 -21.04 -16.59
CA TYR A 320 -15.85 -20.49 -17.71
C TYR A 320 -15.05 -19.35 -18.37
N ALA A 321 -14.51 -18.44 -17.58
CA ALA A 321 -13.72 -17.30 -18.06
C ALA A 321 -12.55 -17.74 -18.94
N LEU A 322 -11.76 -18.72 -18.47
CA LEU A 322 -10.60 -19.26 -19.20
C LEU A 322 -10.95 -19.82 -20.60
N LYS A 323 -12.20 -20.23 -20.83
CA LYS A 323 -12.67 -20.72 -22.12
C LYS A 323 -13.24 -19.60 -23.03
N HIS A 324 -13.45 -18.40 -22.50
CA HIS A 324 -14.20 -17.32 -23.15
C HIS A 324 -13.44 -15.99 -23.16
N GLY A 325 -12.15 -16.03 -23.50
CA GLY A 325 -11.35 -14.83 -23.75
C GLY A 325 -10.71 -14.20 -22.50
N PHE A 326 -10.70 -14.89 -21.36
CA PHE A 326 -9.92 -14.47 -20.21
C PHE A 326 -8.47 -14.98 -20.31
N ILE A 327 -7.52 -14.04 -20.21
CA ILE A 327 -6.09 -14.32 -20.19
C ILE A 327 -5.54 -13.82 -18.85
N ASN A 328 -5.10 -14.74 -18.01
CA ASN A 328 -4.47 -14.40 -16.74
C ASN A 328 -2.98 -14.11 -16.93
N LEU A 329 -2.51 -12.97 -16.43
CA LEU A 329 -1.12 -12.53 -16.50
C LEU A 329 -0.57 -12.31 -15.08
N PRO A 330 -0.15 -13.37 -14.36
CA PRO A 330 0.45 -13.24 -13.02
C PRO A 330 1.73 -12.39 -13.05
N ASP A 331 2.10 -11.68 -11.99
CA ASP A 331 3.33 -10.87 -12.06
C ASP A 331 4.59 -11.73 -12.09
N GLU A 332 5.45 -11.46 -13.08
CA GLU A 332 6.80 -12.04 -13.22
C GLU A 332 7.88 -10.95 -13.24
N SER A 333 7.48 -9.67 -13.26
CA SER A 333 8.39 -8.52 -13.34
C SER A 333 8.99 -8.17 -11.99
N GLY A 334 8.32 -8.47 -10.89
CA GLY A 334 8.67 -8.03 -9.54
C GLY A 334 7.90 -6.80 -9.08
N THR A 335 7.03 -6.22 -9.90
CA THR A 335 6.13 -5.13 -9.46
C THR A 335 5.13 -5.58 -8.40
N ASN A 336 4.86 -6.88 -8.29
CA ASN A 336 3.78 -7.48 -7.52
C ASN A 336 2.39 -7.02 -7.98
N ILE A 337 2.26 -6.59 -9.24
CA ILE A 337 1.00 -6.19 -9.85
C ILE A 337 0.59 -7.25 -10.88
N GLY A 338 -0.37 -8.08 -10.51
CA GLY A 338 -1.00 -8.99 -11.47
C GLY A 338 -1.80 -8.22 -12.53
N ALA A 339 -1.88 -8.77 -13.73
CA ALA A 339 -2.70 -8.23 -14.81
C ALA A 339 -3.60 -9.31 -15.41
N GLN A 340 -4.63 -8.89 -16.12
CA GLN A 340 -5.55 -9.76 -16.84
C GLN A 340 -5.96 -9.06 -18.14
N ILE A 341 -6.19 -9.86 -19.18
CA ILE A 341 -6.76 -9.38 -20.43
C ILE A 341 -8.09 -10.10 -20.64
N ILE A 342 -9.14 -9.34 -21.00
CA ILE A 342 -10.45 -9.87 -21.34
C ILE A 342 -10.78 -9.49 -22.78
N ASP A 343 -10.80 -10.49 -23.65
CA ASP A 343 -11.32 -10.38 -25.00
C ASP A 343 -12.84 -10.55 -25.03
N THR A 344 -13.56 -9.42 -25.13
CA THR A 344 -15.03 -9.43 -25.16
C THR A 344 -15.65 -9.97 -26.47
N ALA A 345 -14.85 -10.24 -27.51
CA ALA A 345 -15.32 -10.85 -28.76
C ALA A 345 -15.54 -12.37 -28.64
N LEU A 346 -14.95 -12.97 -27.61
CA LEU A 346 -15.08 -14.40 -27.28
C LEU A 346 -16.17 -14.68 -26.24
N LEU A 347 -16.84 -13.63 -25.73
CA LEU A 347 -18.03 -13.80 -24.90
C LEU A 347 -19.20 -14.37 -25.73
N GLU A 348 -19.94 -15.31 -25.14
CA GLU A 348 -21.07 -15.98 -25.79
C GLU A 348 -22.28 -15.06 -25.91
N LYS A 349 -22.54 -14.20 -24.91
CA LYS A 349 -23.66 -13.25 -24.94
C LYS A 349 -23.23 -11.93 -25.59
N ASP A 350 -24.22 -11.26 -26.18
CA ASP A 350 -24.06 -9.93 -26.76
C ASP A 350 -24.17 -8.78 -25.73
N GLU A 351 -24.38 -9.12 -24.46
CA GLU A 351 -24.38 -8.18 -23.34
C GLU A 351 -23.16 -8.42 -22.46
N LEU A 352 -22.47 -7.36 -22.06
CA LEU A 352 -21.33 -7.44 -21.15
C LEU A 352 -21.79 -7.67 -19.70
N ILE A 353 -22.78 -6.88 -19.31
CA ILE A 353 -23.53 -6.92 -18.05
C ILE A 353 -24.98 -6.49 -18.40
N PRO A 354 -25.97 -6.69 -17.50
CA PRO A 354 -27.35 -6.32 -17.78
C PRO A 354 -27.51 -4.88 -18.28
N GLY A 355 -28.11 -4.73 -19.47
CA GLY A 355 -28.36 -3.42 -20.09
C GLY A 355 -27.17 -2.82 -20.87
N VAL A 356 -26.01 -3.48 -20.87
CA VAL A 356 -24.81 -3.02 -21.61
C VAL A 356 -24.56 -3.94 -22.80
N LYS A 357 -25.01 -3.51 -23.99
CA LYS A 357 -24.81 -4.27 -25.23
C LYS A 357 -23.43 -4.04 -25.82
N LEU A 358 -22.77 -5.13 -26.20
CA LEU A 358 -21.53 -5.10 -26.93
C LEU A 358 -21.79 -4.76 -28.41
N PRO A 359 -20.84 -4.10 -29.10
CA PRO A 359 -20.90 -3.94 -30.54
C PRO A 359 -21.14 -5.27 -31.26
N LYS A 360 -22.02 -5.26 -32.28
CA LYS A 360 -22.28 -6.43 -33.13
C LYS A 360 -21.04 -6.86 -33.90
N ASP A 361 -20.27 -5.88 -34.35
CA ASP A 361 -18.98 -6.11 -34.99
C ASP A 361 -17.94 -6.49 -33.93
N LYS A 362 -17.50 -7.75 -33.95
CA LYS A 362 -16.51 -8.29 -33.01
C LYS A 362 -15.18 -7.52 -33.04
N SER A 363 -14.78 -6.95 -34.17
CA SER A 363 -13.56 -6.15 -34.27
C SER A 363 -13.65 -4.82 -33.51
N LYS A 364 -14.86 -4.34 -33.23
CA LYS A 364 -15.12 -3.11 -32.46
C LYS A 364 -15.43 -3.38 -31.00
N ARG A 365 -15.54 -4.64 -30.59
CA ARG A 365 -15.76 -5.00 -29.19
C ARG A 365 -14.51 -4.65 -28.37
N PRO A 366 -14.66 -4.11 -27.16
CA PRO A 366 -13.52 -3.65 -26.39
C PRO A 366 -12.66 -4.80 -25.86
N VAL A 367 -11.42 -4.47 -25.49
CA VAL A 367 -10.51 -5.32 -24.74
C VAL A 367 -10.29 -4.66 -23.39
N PHE A 368 -10.50 -5.40 -22.30
CA PHE A 368 -10.16 -4.90 -20.97
C PHE A 368 -8.76 -5.35 -20.59
N VAL A 369 -7.92 -4.39 -20.21
CA VAL A 369 -6.65 -4.66 -19.52
C VAL A 369 -6.88 -4.32 -18.07
N VAL A 370 -7.04 -5.35 -17.23
CA VAL A 370 -7.28 -5.20 -15.80
C VAL A 370 -5.95 -5.36 -15.07
N MET A 371 -5.64 -4.48 -14.13
CA MET A 371 -4.46 -4.60 -13.28
C MET A 371 -4.84 -4.50 -11.82
N ASP A 372 -4.08 -5.19 -10.97
CA ASP A 372 -4.20 -5.07 -9.52
C ASP A 372 -3.70 -3.71 -9.04
N TYR A 373 -3.93 -3.41 -7.76
CA TYR A 373 -3.56 -2.13 -7.17
C TYR A 373 -2.04 -1.92 -7.16
N ALA A 374 -1.60 -0.84 -7.80
CA ALA A 374 -0.25 -0.31 -7.61
C ALA A 374 -0.10 0.33 -6.23
N PHE A 375 1.14 0.54 -5.80
CA PHE A 375 1.44 1.24 -4.55
C PHE A 375 2.20 2.56 -4.80
N GLY A 376 1.60 3.68 -4.41
CA GLY A 376 2.22 5.01 -4.50
C GLY A 376 2.73 5.35 -5.90
N GLU A 377 4.00 5.77 -6.00
CA GLU A 377 4.66 6.17 -7.25
C GLU A 377 4.70 5.05 -8.30
N GLN A 378 4.61 3.78 -7.90
CA GLN A 378 4.56 2.64 -8.82
C GLN A 378 3.39 2.76 -9.83
N ALA A 379 2.30 3.42 -9.45
CA ALA A 379 1.18 3.73 -10.34
C ALA A 379 1.62 4.55 -11.55
N TYR A 380 2.49 5.55 -11.34
CA TYR A 380 3.07 6.35 -12.41
C TYR A 380 3.99 5.51 -13.28
N GLU A 381 4.90 4.72 -12.69
CA GLU A 381 5.84 3.89 -13.44
C GLU A 381 5.10 2.90 -14.37
N CYS A 382 4.09 2.20 -13.85
CA CYS A 382 3.34 1.21 -14.63
C CYS A 382 2.54 1.86 -15.76
N PHE A 383 1.83 2.96 -15.49
CA PHE A 383 1.05 3.64 -16.53
C PHE A 383 1.93 4.37 -17.55
N ASP A 384 3.03 5.00 -17.15
CA ASP A 384 3.92 5.69 -18.09
C ASP A 384 4.51 4.68 -19.09
N GLU A 385 4.86 3.47 -18.65
CA GLU A 385 5.35 2.41 -19.53
C GLU A 385 4.24 1.74 -20.35
N LEU A 386 3.08 1.43 -19.76
CA LEU A 386 1.97 0.81 -20.47
C LEU A 386 1.42 1.70 -21.59
N LEU A 387 1.34 3.01 -21.36
CA LEU A 387 0.78 3.98 -22.31
C LEU A 387 1.77 4.46 -23.38
N LYS A 388 3.01 3.98 -23.38
CA LYS A 388 3.92 4.11 -24.53
C LYS A 388 3.48 3.21 -25.68
N PRO A 389 3.78 3.56 -26.94
CA PRO A 389 3.62 2.62 -28.05
C PRO A 389 4.31 1.27 -27.80
N TYR A 390 3.85 0.25 -28.50
CA TYR A 390 4.51 -1.05 -28.55
C TYR A 390 5.45 -1.09 -29.75
N ASP A 391 6.76 -1.22 -29.49
CA ASP A 391 7.77 -1.31 -30.53
C ASP A 391 8.01 -2.77 -30.93
N LYS A 392 7.67 -3.11 -32.18
CA LYS A 392 7.87 -4.45 -32.77
C LYS A 392 8.45 -4.31 -34.16
N GLU A 393 9.57 -4.99 -34.43
CA GLU A 393 10.22 -5.03 -35.75
C GLU A 393 10.47 -3.63 -36.36
N GLY A 394 10.87 -2.66 -35.52
CA GLY A 394 11.11 -1.29 -35.94
C GLY A 394 9.84 -0.46 -36.21
N LYS A 395 8.64 -1.01 -35.99
CA LYS A 395 7.36 -0.29 -36.03
C LYS A 395 6.92 0.06 -34.62
N SER A 396 6.53 1.32 -34.45
CA SER A 396 5.93 1.81 -33.20
C SER A 396 4.41 1.79 -33.33
N ILE A 397 3.75 0.92 -32.56
CA ILE A 397 2.31 0.67 -32.64
C ILE A 397 1.63 1.34 -31.44
N PRO A 398 0.88 2.44 -31.62
CA PRO A 398 0.13 3.05 -30.53
C PRO A 398 -1.02 2.13 -30.08
N LEU A 399 -1.27 2.09 -28.77
CA LEU A 399 -2.41 1.37 -28.21
C LEU A 399 -3.68 2.23 -28.36
N ASP A 400 -4.79 1.62 -28.76
CA ASP A 400 -6.07 2.32 -28.90
C ASP A 400 -6.80 2.48 -27.54
N VAL A 401 -6.16 3.17 -26.60
CA VAL A 401 -6.72 3.37 -25.25
C VAL A 401 -7.88 4.37 -25.29
N VAL A 402 -9.07 3.90 -24.93
CA VAL A 402 -10.32 4.69 -24.92
C VAL A 402 -10.62 5.24 -23.53
N SER A 403 -10.34 4.47 -22.48
CA SER A 403 -10.54 4.91 -21.11
C SER A 403 -9.55 4.30 -20.13
N THR A 404 -9.40 4.96 -19.00
CA THR A 404 -8.71 4.46 -17.82
C THR A 404 -9.64 4.55 -16.61
N SER A 405 -9.86 3.44 -15.93
CA SER A 405 -10.70 3.35 -14.74
C SER A 405 -9.85 2.95 -13.53
N ILE A 406 -9.91 3.73 -12.46
CA ILE A 406 -9.15 3.51 -11.24
C ILE A 406 -10.15 3.37 -10.10
N MET A 407 -10.21 2.16 -9.57
CA MET A 407 -10.81 1.87 -8.28
C MET A 407 -9.69 1.81 -7.23
N GLY A 408 -9.95 2.27 -6.02
CA GLY A 408 -8.98 2.18 -4.92
C GLY A 408 -9.61 2.14 -3.53
N LYS A 409 -8.81 1.76 -2.56
CA LYS A 409 -9.11 1.97 -1.13
C LYS A 409 -8.61 3.36 -0.74
N ALA A 410 -9.33 4.03 0.14
CA ALA A 410 -8.96 5.35 0.62
C ALA A 410 -9.44 5.57 2.05
N GLY A 411 -8.77 6.46 2.77
CA GLY A 411 -9.30 7.02 4.01
C GLY A 411 -10.35 8.07 3.68
N ILE A 412 -11.52 8.01 4.32
CA ILE A 412 -12.60 8.97 4.12
C ILE A 412 -12.54 10.07 5.17
N LEU A 413 -12.69 11.33 4.77
CA LEU A 413 -12.71 12.47 5.71
C LEU A 413 -14.13 12.79 6.16
N TYR A 414 -15.13 12.42 5.38
CA TYR A 414 -16.54 12.66 5.67
C TYR A 414 -17.38 11.43 5.30
N GLY A 415 -17.86 10.69 6.30
CA GLY A 415 -18.61 9.44 6.12
C GLY A 415 -18.01 8.29 6.92
N GLY A 416 -18.46 7.07 6.63
CA GLY A 416 -18.04 5.85 7.30
C GLY A 416 -17.38 4.83 6.39
N LYS A 417 -16.90 3.74 6.98
CA LYS A 417 -16.31 2.61 6.26
C LYS A 417 -17.29 2.01 5.24
N GLY A 418 -16.80 1.71 4.05
CA GLY A 418 -17.59 1.21 2.92
C GLY A 418 -18.26 2.29 2.06
N ASP A 419 -18.34 3.54 2.53
CA ASP A 419 -18.84 4.66 1.73
C ASP A 419 -17.92 4.99 0.55
N LEU A 420 -18.47 5.67 -0.45
CA LEU A 420 -17.83 5.90 -1.74
C LEU A 420 -17.38 7.36 -1.91
N MET A 421 -16.20 7.54 -2.51
CA MET A 421 -15.64 8.83 -2.88
C MET A 421 -15.45 8.90 -4.40
N ILE A 422 -16.10 9.87 -5.04
CA ILE A 422 -16.05 10.11 -6.49
C ILE A 422 -15.30 11.42 -6.74
N PRO A 423 -13.99 11.36 -7.04
CA PRO A 423 -13.17 12.55 -7.12
C PRO A 423 -13.42 13.38 -8.37
N ASN A 424 -13.10 14.67 -8.28
CA ASN A 424 -13.00 15.59 -9.41
C ASN A 424 -11.58 16.16 -9.62
N ALA A 425 -10.68 15.91 -8.67
CA ALA A 425 -9.29 16.30 -8.73
C ALA A 425 -8.45 15.45 -7.76
N HIS A 426 -7.16 15.34 -8.04
CA HIS A 426 -6.15 14.86 -7.09
C HIS A 426 -5.19 16.01 -6.74
N VAL A 427 -5.05 16.29 -5.45
CA VAL A 427 -4.09 17.26 -4.89
C VAL A 427 -2.91 16.48 -4.37
N PHE A 428 -1.70 16.75 -4.86
CA PHE A 428 -0.54 15.96 -4.47
C PHE A 428 0.20 16.59 -3.28
N GLU A 429 0.15 15.92 -2.13
CA GLU A 429 0.75 16.38 -0.88
C GLU A 429 2.25 16.64 -1.02
N GLY A 430 2.74 17.70 -0.37
CA GLY A 430 4.15 18.05 -0.36
C GLY A 430 4.66 18.62 -1.70
N THR A 431 3.78 18.86 -2.67
CA THR A 431 4.12 19.46 -3.96
C THR A 431 3.17 20.61 -4.33
N ALA A 432 3.46 21.30 -5.42
CA ALA A 432 2.54 22.25 -6.05
C ALA A 432 1.64 21.59 -7.12
N ASP A 433 1.77 20.28 -7.33
CA ASP A 433 1.09 19.57 -8.40
C ASP A 433 -0.36 19.30 -8.03
N ASN A 434 -1.27 19.65 -8.94
CA ASN A 434 -2.71 19.47 -8.78
C ASN A 434 -3.28 18.99 -10.12
N TYR A 435 -4.11 17.96 -10.07
CA TYR A 435 -4.61 17.28 -11.25
C TYR A 435 -6.14 17.30 -11.28
N PRO A 436 -6.77 18.37 -11.81
CA PRO A 436 -8.20 18.39 -12.06
C PRO A 436 -8.55 17.55 -13.28
N PHE A 437 -9.72 16.89 -13.24
CA PHE A 437 -10.22 16.11 -14.37
C PHE A 437 -11.75 16.02 -14.37
N ARG A 438 -12.29 15.67 -15.54
CA ARG A 438 -13.69 15.32 -15.68
C ARG A 438 -13.85 13.82 -15.48
N ASN A 439 -14.39 13.43 -14.33
CA ASN A 439 -14.74 12.04 -14.03
C ASN A 439 -16.04 11.67 -14.76
N GLU A 440 -16.07 10.52 -15.45
CA GLU A 440 -17.31 10.03 -16.08
C GLU A 440 -18.29 9.43 -15.05
N LEU A 441 -17.78 9.05 -13.88
CA LEU A 441 -18.60 8.67 -12.73
C LEU A 441 -19.10 9.93 -12.01
N LYS A 442 -20.37 9.87 -11.58
CA LYS A 442 -21.03 10.91 -10.79
C LYS A 442 -21.61 10.30 -9.53
N LYS A 443 -21.76 11.13 -8.50
CA LYS A 443 -22.44 10.75 -7.25
C LYS A 443 -23.80 10.05 -7.50
N ALA A 444 -24.61 10.61 -8.39
CA ALA A 444 -25.93 10.06 -8.75
C ALA A 444 -25.91 8.64 -9.33
N ASP A 445 -24.76 8.18 -9.85
CA ASP A 445 -24.65 6.82 -10.40
C ASP A 445 -24.71 5.74 -9.32
N PHE A 446 -24.45 6.13 -8.07
CA PHE A 446 -24.35 5.26 -6.90
C PHE A 446 -25.47 5.47 -5.88
N GLU A 447 -26.41 6.38 -6.14
CA GLU A 447 -27.56 6.60 -5.27
C GLU A 447 -28.50 5.39 -5.30
N GLY A 448 -29.13 5.09 -4.15
CA GLY A 448 -30.07 3.97 -4.02
C GLY A 448 -29.46 2.62 -3.63
N PHE A 449 -28.13 2.50 -3.53
CA PHE A 449 -27.45 1.25 -3.15
C PHE A 449 -27.13 1.15 -1.64
N GLY A 450 -27.60 2.08 -0.82
CA GLY A 450 -27.43 2.04 0.64
C GLY A 450 -26.00 2.27 1.13
N LEU A 451 -25.20 3.01 0.35
CA LEU A 451 -23.86 3.49 0.73
C LEU A 451 -23.85 5.02 0.70
N GLY A 452 -23.12 5.65 1.61
CA GLY A 452 -22.80 7.07 1.51
C GLY A 452 -21.96 7.34 0.26
N VAL A 453 -22.23 8.47 -0.40
CA VAL A 453 -21.51 8.85 -1.63
C VAL A 453 -21.12 10.32 -1.55
N TYR A 454 -19.83 10.58 -1.68
CA TYR A 454 -19.22 11.89 -1.52
C TYR A 454 -18.40 12.23 -2.76
N SER A 455 -18.36 13.51 -3.13
CA SER A 455 -17.65 13.96 -4.32
C SER A 455 -16.93 15.27 -4.02
N GLY A 456 -15.68 15.34 -4.44
CA GLY A 456 -14.79 16.46 -4.22
C GLY A 456 -13.34 16.08 -4.49
N PRO A 457 -12.37 16.94 -4.17
CA PRO A 457 -10.96 16.61 -4.32
C PRO A 457 -10.53 15.46 -3.41
N MET A 458 -9.60 14.65 -3.89
CA MET A 458 -8.88 13.65 -3.09
C MET A 458 -7.44 14.11 -2.89
N ILE A 459 -6.88 13.83 -1.72
CA ILE A 459 -5.46 14.09 -1.46
C ILE A 459 -4.65 12.83 -1.77
N SER A 460 -3.69 12.94 -2.68
CA SER A 460 -2.67 11.91 -2.86
C SER A 460 -1.55 12.17 -1.85
N VAL A 461 -1.46 11.37 -0.81
CA VAL A 461 -0.47 11.51 0.27
C VAL A 461 0.80 10.73 -0.03
N LEU A 462 1.92 11.16 0.58
CA LEU A 462 3.22 10.48 0.40
C LEU A 462 3.31 9.15 1.16
N GLY A 463 2.50 9.02 2.21
CA GLY A 463 2.40 7.82 3.04
C GLY A 463 1.26 7.96 4.04
N THR A 464 0.46 6.91 4.19
CA THR A 464 -0.63 6.88 5.17
C THR A 464 -0.13 6.96 6.61
N SER A 465 1.09 6.47 6.88
CA SER A 465 1.76 6.55 8.19
C SER A 465 2.28 7.94 8.55
N LEU A 466 2.15 8.92 7.65
CA LEU A 466 2.60 10.30 7.85
C LEU A 466 1.44 11.27 8.12
N GLN A 467 0.24 10.75 8.35
CA GLN A 467 -0.97 11.56 8.54
C GLN A 467 -1.28 11.78 10.03
N ASN A 468 -1.84 12.94 10.35
CA ASN A 468 -2.33 13.28 11.68
C ASN A 468 -3.65 14.06 11.60
N LYS A 469 -4.37 14.17 12.72
CA LYS A 469 -5.67 14.84 12.76
C LYS A 469 -5.62 16.29 12.26
N ASP A 470 -4.57 17.04 12.56
CA ASP A 470 -4.47 18.46 12.21
C ASP A 470 -4.37 18.69 10.70
N ILE A 471 -3.55 17.89 10.00
CA ILE A 471 -3.38 18.02 8.55
C ILE A 471 -4.62 17.52 7.79
N LEU A 472 -5.23 16.44 8.27
CA LEU A 472 -6.45 15.89 7.70
C LEU A 472 -7.63 16.85 7.87
N THR A 473 -7.79 17.44 9.05
CA THR A 473 -8.79 18.48 9.32
C THR A 473 -8.56 19.69 8.43
N TYR A 474 -7.31 20.11 8.24
CA TYR A 474 -6.97 21.19 7.31
C TYR A 474 -7.42 20.88 5.87
N PHE A 475 -7.16 19.69 5.35
CA PHE A 475 -7.60 19.31 4.00
C PHE A 475 -9.13 19.25 3.88
N MET A 476 -9.81 18.81 4.93
CA MET A 476 -11.27 18.72 4.98
C MET A 476 -11.95 20.08 5.07
N GLU A 477 -11.52 20.94 6.00
CA GLU A 477 -12.25 22.17 6.37
C GLU A 477 -11.80 23.42 5.59
N SER A 478 -10.59 23.41 5.02
CA SER A 478 -10.10 24.53 4.23
C SER A 478 -10.78 24.63 2.86
N SER A 479 -10.31 25.56 2.02
CA SER A 479 -10.79 25.70 0.65
C SER A 479 -10.58 24.46 -0.23
N TRP A 480 -9.75 23.50 0.21
CA TRP A 480 -9.58 22.22 -0.48
C TRP A 480 -10.85 21.38 -0.46
N LYS A 481 -11.58 21.37 0.67
CA LYS A 481 -12.80 20.57 0.86
C LYS A 481 -12.62 19.11 0.43
N ALA A 482 -11.48 18.52 0.78
CA ALA A 482 -11.15 17.17 0.37
C ALA A 482 -12.14 16.18 1.00
N VAL A 483 -12.55 15.18 0.22
CA VAL A 483 -13.49 14.14 0.70
C VAL A 483 -12.79 12.89 1.22
N GLY A 484 -11.51 12.74 0.90
CA GLY A 484 -10.70 11.59 1.28
C GLY A 484 -9.25 11.71 0.84
N LEU A 485 -8.48 10.66 1.11
CA LEU A 485 -7.06 10.56 0.84
C LEU A 485 -6.65 9.14 0.44
N GLU A 486 -5.64 9.07 -0.41
CA GLU A 486 -5.13 7.85 -1.06
C GLU A 486 -3.66 8.09 -1.48
N MET A 487 -3.00 7.15 -2.14
CA MET A 487 -1.55 7.28 -2.45
C MET A 487 -1.21 7.29 -3.94
N GLU A 488 -2.16 7.07 -4.85
CA GLU A 488 -1.87 6.73 -6.25
C GLU A 488 -2.47 7.68 -7.29
N GLY A 489 -3.50 8.46 -6.95
CA GLY A 489 -4.39 9.13 -7.88
C GLY A 489 -3.69 10.18 -8.72
N ALA A 490 -2.90 11.04 -8.06
CA ALA A 490 -2.02 12.01 -8.72
C ALA A 490 -1.01 11.31 -9.65
N HIS A 491 -0.47 10.16 -9.26
CA HIS A 491 0.49 9.39 -10.07
C HIS A 491 -0.16 8.83 -11.34
N TYR A 492 -1.35 8.23 -11.24
CA TYR A 492 -2.11 7.79 -12.40
C TYR A 492 -2.44 8.97 -13.32
N GLN A 493 -2.99 10.04 -12.75
CA GLN A 493 -3.47 11.17 -13.55
C GLN A 493 -2.32 11.91 -14.24
N LYS A 494 -1.14 11.98 -13.60
CA LYS A 494 0.10 12.47 -14.21
C LYS A 494 0.50 11.65 -15.44
N ALA A 495 0.49 10.31 -15.35
CA ALA A 495 0.81 9.45 -16.49
C ALA A 495 -0.22 9.58 -17.62
N ILE A 496 -1.51 9.58 -17.28
CA ILE A 496 -2.61 9.70 -18.25
C ILE A 496 -2.54 11.03 -19.00
N GLN A 497 -2.34 12.15 -18.30
CA GLN A 497 -2.25 13.47 -18.93
C GLN A 497 -0.98 13.61 -19.76
N SER A 498 0.16 13.11 -19.28
CA SER A 498 1.41 13.05 -20.05
C SER A 498 1.19 12.30 -21.37
N ALA A 499 0.62 11.09 -21.33
CA ALA A 499 0.37 10.27 -22.50
C ALA A 499 -0.66 10.86 -23.47
N SER A 500 -1.80 11.37 -22.96
CA SER A 500 -2.91 11.84 -23.80
C SER A 500 -2.77 13.28 -24.30
N LYS A 501 -2.14 14.17 -23.51
CA LYS A 501 -2.08 15.62 -23.82
C LYS A 501 -0.73 16.06 -24.36
N ILE A 502 0.36 15.50 -23.84
CA ILE A 502 1.74 15.96 -24.16
C ILE A 502 2.37 15.04 -25.20
N ARG A 503 2.59 13.78 -24.84
CA ARG A 503 3.24 12.76 -25.69
C ARG A 503 2.35 12.35 -26.85
N LYS A 504 1.02 12.42 -26.66
CA LYS A 504 0.00 11.97 -27.62
C LYS A 504 0.21 10.51 -28.06
N SER A 505 0.71 9.66 -27.16
CA SER A 505 0.89 8.22 -27.41
C SER A 505 -0.42 7.44 -27.34
N ILE A 506 -1.46 8.03 -26.74
CA ILE A 506 -2.83 7.53 -26.69
C ILE A 506 -3.81 8.64 -27.12
N ARG A 507 -5.10 8.31 -27.20
CA ARG A 507 -6.14 9.28 -27.57
C ARG A 507 -6.10 10.53 -26.69
N SER A 508 -6.31 11.71 -27.28
CA SER A 508 -6.32 12.97 -26.53
C SER A 508 -7.58 13.15 -25.67
N ASN A 509 -8.62 12.37 -25.92
CA ASN A 509 -9.91 12.40 -25.23
C ASN A 509 -10.19 11.11 -24.45
N VAL A 510 -9.15 10.47 -23.90
CA VAL A 510 -9.29 9.33 -22.98
C VAL A 510 -10.25 9.70 -21.85
N LYS A 511 -11.27 8.86 -21.66
CA LYS A 511 -12.21 8.97 -20.56
C LYS A 511 -11.55 8.50 -19.27
N VAL A 512 -11.75 9.22 -18.16
CA VAL A 512 -11.24 8.82 -16.84
C VAL A 512 -12.39 8.52 -15.88
N LEU A 513 -12.25 7.41 -15.15
CA LEU A 513 -13.24 6.96 -14.18
C LEU A 513 -12.52 6.69 -12.87
N TYR A 514 -12.72 7.54 -11.88
CA TYR A 514 -12.13 7.33 -10.57
C TYR A 514 -13.22 7.10 -9.54
N ALA A 515 -13.05 6.10 -8.69
CA ALA A 515 -13.90 5.89 -7.52
C ALA A 515 -13.11 5.17 -6.44
N TYR A 516 -13.30 5.60 -5.19
CA TYR A 516 -12.68 4.97 -4.04
C TYR A 516 -13.74 4.53 -3.06
N TYR A 517 -13.43 3.49 -2.29
CA TYR A 517 -14.26 3.10 -1.15
C TYR A 517 -13.47 3.26 0.15
N ALA A 518 -14.17 3.69 1.19
CA ALA A 518 -13.62 4.00 2.49
C ALA A 518 -13.14 2.73 3.19
N SER A 519 -11.84 2.59 3.44
CA SER A 519 -11.29 1.54 4.30
C SER A 519 -11.40 1.87 5.79
N ASP A 520 -11.32 3.16 6.09
CA ASP A 520 -11.19 3.73 7.42
C ASP A 520 -11.59 5.21 7.36
N ASN A 521 -11.82 5.79 8.54
CA ASN A 521 -11.95 7.23 8.72
C ASN A 521 -10.82 7.68 9.66
N PRO A 522 -9.74 8.28 9.13
CA PRO A 522 -8.57 8.62 9.93
C PRO A 522 -8.78 9.82 10.87
N LEU A 523 -9.95 10.48 10.84
CA LEU A 523 -10.32 11.50 11.83
C LEU A 523 -11.04 10.92 13.06
N GLU A 524 -11.50 9.68 12.99
CA GLU A 524 -12.13 8.97 14.10
C GLU A 524 -11.09 8.15 14.90
N THR A 525 -10.98 8.45 16.19
CA THR A 525 -10.06 7.77 17.12
C THR A 525 -10.41 6.28 17.25
N GLY A 526 -9.43 5.39 17.12
CA GLY A 526 -9.62 3.93 17.15
C GLY A 526 -10.07 3.31 15.83
N SER A 527 -10.44 4.13 14.83
CA SER A 527 -10.75 3.73 13.45
C SER A 527 -9.57 3.99 12.50
N THR A 528 -8.34 3.98 13.02
CA THR A 528 -7.14 4.40 12.28
C THR A 528 -6.88 3.53 11.04
N LEU A 529 -6.01 4.00 10.15
CA LEU A 529 -5.46 3.26 8.98
C LEU A 529 -4.82 1.89 9.33
N ALA A 530 -4.64 1.60 10.62
CA ALA A 530 -4.21 0.31 11.15
C ALA A 530 -5.38 -0.68 11.38
N SER A 531 -6.62 -0.21 11.39
CA SER A 531 -7.82 -1.06 11.45
C SER A 531 -7.79 -2.03 10.27
N GLY A 532 -7.98 -3.32 10.58
CA GLY A 532 -7.60 -4.44 9.72
C GLY A 532 -8.28 -4.48 8.34
N ALA A 533 -8.15 -5.61 7.64
CA ALA A 533 -8.79 -5.79 6.34
C ALA A 533 -10.30 -5.48 6.43
N LEU A 534 -10.86 -4.75 5.46
CA LEU A 534 -12.30 -4.40 5.39
C LEU A 534 -13.24 -5.61 5.59
N GLY A 535 -12.76 -6.83 5.36
CA GLY A 535 -13.57 -8.04 5.45
C GLY A 535 -14.74 -7.97 4.46
N MET A 536 -15.91 -8.39 4.92
CA MET A 536 -17.14 -8.39 4.11
C MET A 536 -17.64 -6.98 3.76
N GLU A 537 -17.34 -5.97 4.57
CA GLU A 537 -17.80 -4.59 4.35
C GLU A 537 -17.19 -3.99 3.06
N GLY A 538 -16.03 -4.50 2.63
CA GLY A 538 -15.38 -4.05 1.40
C GLY A 538 -15.89 -4.73 0.13
N VAL A 539 -16.63 -5.83 0.24
CA VAL A 539 -17.10 -6.60 -0.92
C VAL A 539 -18.10 -5.78 -1.72
N ARG A 540 -19.19 -5.36 -1.07
CA ARG A 540 -20.26 -4.57 -1.69
C ARG A 540 -19.75 -3.33 -2.45
N PRO A 541 -19.01 -2.39 -1.85
CA PRO A 541 -18.55 -1.19 -2.57
C PRO A 541 -17.60 -1.52 -3.73
N THR A 542 -16.74 -2.54 -3.59
CA THR A 542 -15.83 -2.99 -4.65
C THR A 542 -16.59 -3.46 -5.89
N TYR A 543 -17.61 -4.28 -5.71
CA TYR A 543 -18.43 -4.79 -6.82
C TYR A 543 -19.35 -3.71 -7.40
N LEU A 544 -19.90 -2.82 -6.57
CA LEU A 544 -20.70 -1.72 -7.06
C LEU A 544 -19.89 -0.76 -7.95
N ILE A 545 -18.70 -0.36 -7.51
CA ILE A 545 -17.79 0.46 -8.34
C ILE A 545 -17.46 -0.25 -9.64
N THR A 546 -17.13 -1.54 -9.59
CA THR A 546 -16.82 -2.33 -10.79
C THR A 546 -17.99 -2.36 -11.76
N TYR A 547 -19.20 -2.64 -11.27
CA TYR A 547 -20.42 -2.65 -12.07
C TYR A 547 -20.68 -1.30 -12.73
N LYS A 548 -20.50 -0.20 -11.98
CA LYS A 548 -20.72 1.17 -12.49
C LYS A 548 -19.65 1.64 -13.46
N ILE A 549 -18.39 1.22 -13.28
CA ILE A 549 -17.35 1.40 -14.30
C ILE A 549 -17.80 0.75 -15.61
N LEU A 550 -18.11 -0.56 -15.59
CA LEU A 550 -18.50 -1.29 -16.79
C LEU A 550 -19.77 -0.73 -17.44
N GLU A 551 -20.73 -0.26 -16.64
CA GLU A 551 -21.94 0.43 -17.12
C GLU A 551 -21.62 1.72 -17.87
N LYS A 552 -20.67 2.53 -17.37
CA LYS A 552 -20.36 3.86 -17.91
C LYS A 552 -19.46 3.85 -19.12
N LEU A 553 -18.65 2.81 -19.33
CA LEU A 553 -17.75 2.75 -20.48
C LEU A 553 -18.48 2.78 -21.84
N PHE A 554 -19.75 2.39 -21.87
CA PHE A 554 -20.57 2.30 -23.08
C PHE A 554 -21.68 3.37 -23.18
N LYS A 555 -21.71 4.32 -22.24
CA LYS A 555 -22.56 5.53 -22.29
C LYS A 555 -21.70 6.73 -22.69
#